data_AF-A0A7Y4VL55-F1
#
_entry.id   AF-A0A7Y4VL55-F1
#
_cell.length_a   1.000
_cell.length_b   1.000
_cell.length_c   1.000
_cell.angle_alpha   90.00
_cell.angle_beta   90.00
_cell.angle_gamma   90.00
#
_symmetry.space_group_name_H-M   'P 1'
#
loop_
_entity.id
_entity.type
_entity.pdbx_description
1 polymer ?
#
loop_
_entity_poly.entity_id
_entity_poly.type
_entity_poly.pdbx_seq_one_letter_code
_entity_poly.pdbx_strand_id
1 'polypeptide(L)'
;MNYIIFDLEATCWEGFDKSQNETIEIGALKINDNREIVSEFSSFIKPLKNPILSDFCKQLTSITQEDVDQAQHFNEVIGKFKEWMDCDSKDYWLCSWGFYDRKQFESDCAIFQLDIAWLNRHINIKQQHGQLRQLPRALGMSNALALEGIKLEGIHHRGIDDARNIAKIFIKYFDQWKYLSPQN
;
A
#
# COMPACT_ATOMS: atom_id res chain seq x y z
N MET A 1 -17.28 2.64 -9.60
CA MET A 1 -15.95 2.02 -9.47
C MET A 1 -15.30 2.54 -8.21
N ASN A 2 -14.56 1.70 -7.50
CA ASN A 2 -13.78 2.10 -6.33
C ASN A 2 -12.28 2.08 -6.65
N TYR A 3 -11.54 3.07 -6.17
CA TYR A 3 -10.09 3.14 -6.29
C TYR A 3 -9.51 3.00 -4.88
N ILE A 4 -8.83 1.89 -4.64
CA ILE A 4 -8.26 1.54 -3.35
C ILE A 4 -6.80 2.00 -3.36
N ILE A 5 -6.55 3.18 -2.81
CA ILE A 5 -5.20 3.69 -2.64
C ILE A 5 -4.61 3.05 -1.40
N PHE A 6 -3.52 2.31 -1.51
CA PHE A 6 -2.96 1.61 -0.36
C PHE A 6 -1.43 1.67 -0.35
N ASP A 7 -0.89 1.55 0.86
CA ASP A 7 0.54 1.48 1.13
C ASP A 7 0.77 0.49 2.29
N LEU A 8 1.85 -0.28 2.19
CA LEU A 8 2.18 -1.33 3.15
C LEU A 8 3.49 -1.03 3.85
N GLU A 9 3.47 -1.16 5.17
CA GLU A 9 4.71 -1.33 5.93
C GLU A 9 4.98 -2.80 6.14
N ALA A 10 6.26 -3.18 6.06
CA ALA A 10 6.70 -4.56 6.25
C ALA A 10 7.89 -4.64 7.21
N THR A 11 8.07 -5.82 7.82
CA THR A 11 9.30 -6.11 8.58
C THR A 11 10.52 -5.80 7.71
N CYS A 12 11.52 -5.12 8.25
CA CYS A 12 12.74 -4.77 7.52
C CYS A 12 13.95 -4.71 8.45
N TRP A 13 15.15 -4.68 7.86
CA TRP A 13 16.43 -4.70 8.57
C TRP A 13 17.41 -3.73 7.92
N GLU A 14 18.39 -3.29 8.69
CA GLU A 14 19.47 -2.44 8.16
C GLU A 14 20.42 -3.29 7.29
N GLY A 15 20.77 -2.79 6.10
CA GLY A 15 21.69 -3.45 5.19
C GLY A 15 21.09 -4.66 4.46
N PHE A 16 21.94 -5.62 4.08
CA PHE A 16 21.50 -6.81 3.38
C PHE A 16 21.13 -7.91 4.38
N ASP A 17 19.83 -8.10 4.57
CA ASP A 17 19.27 -9.21 5.32
C ASP A 17 18.54 -10.17 4.36
N LYS A 18 18.65 -11.48 4.61
CA LYS A 18 18.00 -12.53 3.81
C LYS A 18 16.61 -12.92 4.34
N SER A 19 16.20 -12.33 5.46
CA SER A 19 14.91 -12.56 6.08
C SER A 19 13.80 -12.11 5.16
N GLN A 20 12.73 -12.90 5.13
CA GLN A 20 11.56 -12.59 4.32
C GLN A 20 10.77 -11.45 4.98
N ASN A 21 10.49 -10.40 4.22
CA ASN A 21 9.59 -9.33 4.65
C ASN A 21 8.16 -9.88 4.82
N GLU A 22 7.47 -9.43 5.86
CA GLU A 22 6.07 -9.71 6.15
C GLU A 22 5.34 -8.39 6.37
N THR A 23 4.14 -8.22 5.82
CA THR A 23 3.34 -7.01 6.06
C THR A 23 3.03 -6.87 7.55
N ILE A 24 3.25 -5.68 8.10
CA ILE A 24 2.99 -5.30 9.50
C ILE A 24 2.00 -4.14 9.64
N GLU A 25 1.70 -3.42 8.55
CA GLU A 25 0.62 -2.44 8.50
C GLU A 25 0.00 -2.41 7.10
N ILE A 26 -1.33 -2.32 7.03
CA ILE A 26 -2.04 -1.91 5.82
C ILE A 26 -2.66 -0.55 6.10
N GLY A 27 -2.29 0.46 5.31
CA GLY A 27 -3.00 1.73 5.24
C GLY A 27 -3.68 1.89 3.88
N ALA A 28 -4.95 2.26 3.86
CA ALA A 28 -5.67 2.44 2.62
C ALA A 28 -6.82 3.45 2.67
N LEU A 29 -7.14 4.01 1.49
CA LEU A 29 -8.28 4.87 1.24
C LEU A 29 -9.12 4.30 0.09
N LYS A 30 -10.44 4.35 0.24
CA LYS A 30 -11.39 4.06 -0.82
C LYS A 30 -11.88 5.37 -1.42
N ILE A 31 -11.64 5.55 -2.71
CA ILE A 31 -12.06 6.73 -3.49
C ILE A 31 -13.11 6.31 -4.51
N ASN A 32 -14.20 7.07 -4.64
CA ASN A 32 -15.27 6.81 -5.62
C ASN A 32 -15.03 7.54 -6.96
N ASP A 33 -15.92 7.36 -7.93
CA ASP A 33 -15.87 8.01 -9.25
C ASP A 33 -15.99 9.55 -9.18
N ASN A 34 -16.55 10.09 -8.10
CA ASN A 34 -16.65 11.54 -7.86
C ASN A 34 -15.37 12.11 -7.22
N ARG A 35 -14.31 11.31 -7.07
CA ARG A 35 -13.02 11.69 -6.47
C ARG A 35 -13.12 11.94 -4.96
N GLU A 36 -14.15 11.42 -4.33
CA GLU A 36 -14.39 11.57 -2.90
C GLU A 36 -13.78 10.39 -2.17
N ILE A 37 -13.06 10.68 -1.08
CA ILE A 37 -12.64 9.66 -0.13
C ILE A 37 -13.89 9.25 0.66
N VAL A 38 -14.36 8.03 0.43
CA VAL A 38 -15.59 7.51 1.06
C VAL A 38 -15.33 6.66 2.30
N SER A 39 -14.10 6.16 2.46
CA SER A 39 -13.69 5.40 3.64
C SER A 39 -12.17 5.29 3.72
N GLU A 40 -11.66 5.02 4.92
CA GLU A 40 -10.28 4.61 5.17
C GLU A 40 -10.24 3.21 5.83
N PHE A 41 -9.11 2.52 5.69
CA PHE A 41 -8.77 1.27 6.38
C PHE A 41 -7.35 1.39 6.92
N SER A 42 -7.16 1.07 8.20
CA SER A 42 -5.84 0.99 8.81
C SER A 42 -5.83 -0.18 9.79
N SER A 43 -4.83 -1.05 9.67
CA SER A 43 -4.65 -2.17 10.60
C SER A 43 -3.19 -2.57 10.68
N PHE A 44 -2.71 -2.77 11.90
CA PHE A 44 -1.47 -3.51 12.15
C PHE A 44 -1.67 -5.00 11.91
N ILE A 45 -0.57 -5.70 11.66
CA ILE A 45 -0.51 -7.12 11.41
C ILE A 45 0.62 -7.72 12.22
N LYS A 46 0.35 -8.86 12.87
CA LYS A 46 1.35 -9.64 13.59
C LYS A 46 2.12 -10.55 12.62
N PRO A 47 3.41 -10.30 12.36
CA PRO A 47 4.21 -11.15 11.48
C PRO A 47 4.41 -12.54 12.10
N LEU A 48 4.43 -13.57 11.26
CA LEU A 48 4.48 -14.97 11.68
C LEU A 48 5.91 -15.50 11.75
N LYS A 49 6.73 -15.21 10.73
CA LYS A 49 8.11 -15.73 10.62
C LYS A 49 9.08 -14.90 11.44
N ASN A 50 8.91 -13.58 11.45
CA ASN A 50 9.77 -12.62 12.14
C ASN A 50 8.93 -11.78 13.12
N PRO A 51 8.43 -12.37 14.23
CA PRO A 51 7.52 -11.70 15.16
C PRO A 51 8.16 -10.51 15.89
N ILE A 52 9.49 -10.46 15.99
CA ILE A 52 10.21 -9.39 16.67
C ILE A 52 10.74 -8.39 15.64
N LEU A 53 10.27 -7.14 15.72
CA LEU A 53 10.69 -6.07 14.82
C LEU A 53 12.12 -5.64 15.12
N SER A 54 12.92 -5.45 14.07
CA SER A 54 14.24 -4.86 14.20
C SER A 54 14.15 -3.40 14.68
N ASP A 55 15.20 -2.88 15.31
CA ASP A 55 15.25 -1.47 15.70
C ASP A 55 15.17 -0.54 14.48
N PHE A 56 15.78 -0.94 13.37
CA PHE A 56 15.68 -0.22 12.10
C PHE A 56 14.23 -0.11 11.63
N CYS A 57 13.48 -1.21 11.63
CA CYS A 57 12.08 -1.23 11.21
C CYS A 57 11.20 -0.33 12.09
N LYS A 58 11.37 -0.41 13.41
CA LYS A 58 10.63 0.43 14.37
C LYS A 58 10.96 1.92 14.18
N GLN A 59 12.22 2.26 13.94
CA GLN A 59 12.64 3.65 13.69
C GLN A 59 12.13 4.17 12.35
N LEU A 60 12.20 3.35 11.30
CA LEU A 60 11.76 3.71 9.97
C LEU A 60 10.25 3.96 9.95
N THR A 61 9.46 3.01 10.47
CA THR A 61 8.00 2.99 10.31
C THR A 61 7.24 3.64 11.47
N SER A 62 7.93 3.91 12.57
CA SER A 62 7.35 4.27 13.87
C SER A 62 6.39 3.22 14.48
N ILE A 63 6.27 2.03 13.88
CA ILE A 63 5.51 0.90 14.44
C ILE A 63 6.28 0.31 15.61
N THR A 64 5.61 0.14 16.75
CA THR A 64 6.21 -0.44 17.95
C THR A 64 6.03 -1.96 17.97
N GLN A 65 6.79 -2.63 18.85
CA GLN A 65 6.58 -4.07 19.07
C GLN A 65 5.19 -4.34 19.67
N GLU A 66 4.69 -3.45 20.52
CA GLU A 66 3.36 -3.60 21.13
C GLU A 66 2.24 -3.55 20.08
N ASP A 67 2.36 -2.67 19.09
CA ASP A 67 1.40 -2.55 17.98
C ASP A 67 1.23 -3.88 17.24
N VAL A 68 2.33 -4.57 16.92
CA VAL A 68 2.27 -5.86 16.21
C VAL A 68 1.97 -7.04 17.14
N ASP A 69 2.32 -6.97 18.42
CA ASP A 69 2.06 -8.05 19.38
C ASP A 69 0.56 -8.22 19.66
N GLN A 70 -0.18 -7.11 19.68
CA GLN A 70 -1.63 -7.04 19.89
C GLN A 70 -2.45 -7.20 18.60
N ALA A 71 -1.80 -7.13 17.44
CA ALA A 71 -2.45 -7.25 16.14
C ALA A 71 -2.88 -8.69 15.81
N GLN A 72 -3.83 -8.80 14.88
CA GLN A 72 -4.22 -10.08 14.29
C GLN A 72 -3.20 -10.51 13.22
N HIS A 73 -3.22 -11.79 12.86
CA HIS A 73 -2.37 -12.30 11.78
C HIS A 73 -2.89 -11.89 10.40
N PHE A 74 -1.99 -11.95 9.42
CA PHE A 74 -2.23 -11.51 8.05
C PHE A 74 -3.51 -12.09 7.44
N ASN A 75 -3.78 -13.39 7.61
CA ASN A 75 -4.95 -14.06 7.06
C ASN A 75 -6.29 -13.48 7.57
N GLU A 76 -6.33 -12.98 8.80
CA GLU A 76 -7.53 -12.34 9.35
C GLU A 76 -7.65 -10.90 8.85
N VAL A 77 -6.55 -10.14 8.88
CA VAL A 77 -6.56 -8.72 8.47
C VAL A 77 -6.81 -8.58 6.98
N ILE A 78 -6.24 -9.44 6.13
CA ILE A 78 -6.49 -9.43 4.69
C ILE A 78 -7.94 -9.80 4.36
N GLY A 79 -8.58 -10.65 5.16
CA GLY A 79 -10.01 -10.94 5.05
C GLY A 79 -10.85 -9.69 5.29
N LYS A 80 -10.57 -8.96 6.38
CA LYS A 80 -11.22 -7.68 6.69
C LYS A 80 -10.96 -6.61 5.64
N PHE A 81 -9.74 -6.54 5.10
CA PHE A 81 -9.40 -5.62 4.03
C PHE A 81 -10.19 -5.91 2.75
N LYS A 82 -10.30 -7.20 2.37
CA LYS A 82 -11.08 -7.66 1.20
C LYS A 82 -12.58 -7.42 1.35
N GLU A 83 -13.12 -7.63 2.54
CA GLU A 83 -14.51 -7.28 2.86
C GLU A 83 -14.72 -5.77 2.78
N TRP A 84 -13.84 -4.99 3.41
CA TRP A 84 -13.90 -3.54 3.41
C TRP A 84 -13.84 -2.95 2.00
N MET A 85 -12.98 -3.46 1.10
CA MET A 85 -12.90 -2.98 -0.28
C MET A 85 -14.08 -3.41 -1.16
N ASP A 86 -14.97 -4.26 -0.67
CA ASP A 86 -16.02 -4.94 -1.45
C ASP A 86 -15.43 -5.73 -2.63
N CYS A 87 -14.48 -6.63 -2.30
CA CYS A 87 -13.72 -7.40 -3.29
C CYS A 87 -14.61 -8.26 -4.21
N ASP A 88 -15.76 -8.71 -3.73
CA ASP A 88 -16.64 -9.61 -4.47
C ASP A 88 -17.40 -8.89 -5.60
N SER A 89 -17.64 -7.58 -5.48
CA SER A 89 -18.20 -6.75 -6.56
C SER A 89 -17.31 -6.74 -7.81
N LYS A 90 -15.99 -6.98 -7.63
CA LYS A 90 -14.95 -6.79 -8.63
C LYS A 90 -14.88 -5.37 -9.21
N ASP A 91 -15.64 -4.42 -8.68
CA ASP A 91 -15.70 -3.03 -9.14
C ASP A 91 -14.68 -2.16 -8.42
N TYR A 92 -13.42 -2.60 -8.44
CA TYR A 92 -12.31 -1.85 -7.87
C TYR A 92 -11.04 -1.87 -8.73
N TRP A 93 -10.18 -0.89 -8.45
CA TRP A 93 -8.76 -0.89 -8.80
C TRP A 93 -7.94 -0.73 -7.54
N LEU A 94 -6.94 -1.59 -7.37
CA LEU A 94 -5.89 -1.41 -6.37
C LEU A 94 -4.85 -0.45 -6.93
N CYS A 95 -4.42 0.52 -6.12
CA CYS A 95 -3.46 1.53 -6.54
C CYS A 95 -2.47 1.74 -5.40
N SER A 96 -1.21 1.39 -5.61
CA SER A 96 -0.15 1.72 -4.66
C SER A 96 0.94 2.55 -5.33
N TRP A 97 1.82 3.14 -4.54
CA TRP A 97 2.88 3.97 -5.11
C TRP A 97 3.76 3.14 -6.04
N GLY A 98 4.20 1.94 -5.64
CA GLY A 98 5.03 1.05 -6.46
C GLY A 98 4.50 -0.37 -6.56
N PHE A 99 5.20 -1.23 -7.30
CA PHE A 99 4.87 -2.67 -7.35
C PHE A 99 5.28 -3.45 -6.10
N TYR A 100 5.99 -2.81 -5.16
CA TYR A 100 6.42 -3.48 -3.92
C TYR A 100 5.21 -3.99 -3.15
N ASP A 101 4.22 -3.13 -2.89
CA ASP A 101 3.05 -3.46 -2.06
C ASP A 101 2.25 -4.64 -2.60
N ARG A 102 1.98 -4.63 -3.92
CA ARG A 102 1.32 -5.75 -4.60
C ARG A 102 2.12 -7.04 -4.42
N LYS A 103 3.44 -7.00 -4.64
CA LYS A 103 4.31 -8.18 -4.51
C LYS A 103 4.42 -8.66 -3.06
N GLN A 104 4.37 -7.75 -2.11
CA GLN A 104 4.38 -8.07 -0.69
C GLN A 104 3.09 -8.81 -0.31
N PHE A 105 1.92 -8.35 -0.76
CA PHE A 105 0.68 -9.12 -0.63
C PHE A 105 0.75 -10.50 -1.31
N GLU A 106 1.34 -10.63 -2.50
CA GLU A 106 1.54 -11.93 -3.16
C GLU A 106 2.41 -12.86 -2.30
N SER A 107 3.50 -12.34 -1.72
CA SER A 107 4.40 -13.08 -0.81
C SER A 107 3.68 -13.53 0.46
N ASP A 108 2.94 -12.64 1.12
CA ASP A 108 2.22 -12.97 2.36
C ASP A 108 1.06 -13.94 2.08
N CYS A 109 0.31 -13.76 0.99
CA CYS A 109 -0.71 -14.72 0.57
C CYS A 109 -0.12 -16.12 0.33
N ALA A 110 1.09 -16.22 -0.23
CA ALA A 110 1.76 -17.51 -0.43
C ALA A 110 2.11 -18.21 0.90
N ILE A 111 2.48 -17.47 1.96
CA ILE A 111 2.73 -18.03 3.29
C ILE A 111 1.46 -18.70 3.85
N PHE A 112 0.31 -18.05 3.67
CA PHE A 112 -0.98 -18.50 4.20
C PHE A 112 -1.83 -19.32 3.21
N GLN A 113 -1.29 -19.64 2.02
CA GLN A 113 -1.98 -20.36 0.95
C GLN A 113 -3.30 -19.70 0.52
N LEU A 114 -3.32 -18.38 0.42
CA LEU A 114 -4.47 -17.57 0.04
C LEU A 114 -4.49 -17.24 -1.46
N ASP A 115 -5.69 -17.08 -2.02
CA ASP A 115 -5.88 -16.63 -3.40
C ASP A 115 -5.36 -15.20 -3.62
N ILE A 116 -4.78 -14.99 -4.80
CA ILE A 116 -4.22 -13.70 -5.26
C ILE A 116 -4.97 -13.10 -6.45
N ALA A 117 -6.05 -13.72 -6.93
CA ALA A 117 -6.76 -13.23 -8.12
C ALA A 117 -7.31 -11.80 -7.94
N TRP A 118 -7.60 -11.41 -6.70
CA TRP A 118 -8.03 -10.05 -6.33
C TRP A 118 -6.94 -8.98 -6.58
N LEU A 119 -5.67 -9.36 -6.66
CA LEU A 119 -4.56 -8.43 -6.95
C LEU A 119 -4.45 -8.08 -8.44
N ASN A 120 -5.16 -8.79 -9.33
CA ASN A 120 -4.98 -8.67 -10.78
C ASN A 120 -5.26 -7.26 -11.33
N ARG A 121 -6.18 -6.53 -10.70
CA ARG A 121 -6.52 -5.14 -11.05
C ARG A 121 -5.72 -4.18 -10.19
N HIS A 122 -4.45 -3.99 -10.53
CA HIS A 122 -3.53 -3.09 -9.83
C HIS A 122 -2.86 -2.10 -10.79
N ILE A 123 -2.71 -0.84 -10.36
CA ILE A 123 -1.89 0.15 -11.06
C ILE A 123 -0.72 0.62 -10.19
N ASN A 124 0.41 0.87 -10.85
CA ASN A 124 1.60 1.47 -10.25
C ASN A 124 1.57 3.00 -10.47
N ILE A 125 1.24 3.75 -9.42
CA ILE A 125 1.09 5.21 -9.50
C ILE A 125 2.43 5.87 -9.82
N LYS A 126 3.54 5.43 -9.23
CA LYS A 126 4.89 5.99 -9.46
C LYS A 126 5.28 5.98 -10.93
N GLN A 127 5.07 4.86 -11.62
CA GLN A 127 5.44 4.76 -13.04
C GLN A 127 4.56 5.66 -13.91
N GLN A 128 3.24 5.64 -13.70
CA GLN A 128 2.33 6.47 -14.48
C GLN A 128 2.54 7.96 -14.20
N HIS A 129 2.76 8.35 -12.94
CA HIS A 129 3.10 9.72 -12.55
C HIS A 129 4.37 10.20 -13.27
N GLY A 130 5.42 9.38 -13.28
CA GLY A 130 6.65 9.67 -14.02
C GLY A 130 6.40 9.90 -15.51
N GLN A 131 5.51 9.13 -16.13
CA GLN A 131 5.13 9.31 -17.54
C GLN A 131 4.33 10.60 -17.76
N LEU A 132 3.32 10.87 -16.93
CA LEU A 132 2.50 12.09 -16.99
C LEU A 132 3.37 13.36 -16.84
N ARG A 133 4.40 13.29 -16.01
CA ARG A 133 5.37 14.37 -15.76
C ARG A 133 6.58 14.35 -16.70
N GLN A 134 6.64 13.42 -17.66
CA GLN A 134 7.73 13.26 -18.62
C GLN A 134 9.13 13.19 -17.95
N LEU A 135 9.20 12.51 -16.81
CA LEU A 135 10.42 12.43 -16.01
C LEU A 135 11.36 11.36 -16.58
N PRO A 136 12.68 11.60 -16.60
CA PRO A 136 13.65 10.59 -17.02
C PRO A 136 13.68 9.38 -16.08
N ARG A 137 13.29 9.56 -14.82
CA ARG A 137 13.12 8.50 -13.83
C ARG A 137 11.96 8.83 -12.89
N ALA A 138 11.15 7.82 -12.60
CA ALA A 138 10.06 7.96 -11.64
C ALA A 138 10.58 8.24 -10.21
N LEU A 139 9.89 9.13 -9.50
CA LEU A 139 10.31 9.62 -8.19
C LEU A 139 9.79 8.76 -7.03
N GLY A 140 10.43 8.86 -5.87
CA GLY A 140 9.82 8.42 -4.60
C GLY A 140 8.62 9.29 -4.25
N MET A 141 7.71 8.79 -3.42
CA MET A 141 6.43 9.46 -3.10
C MET A 141 6.65 10.88 -2.56
N SER A 142 7.55 11.04 -1.58
CA SER A 142 7.88 12.35 -1.01
C SER A 142 8.40 13.36 -2.06
N ASN A 143 9.29 12.92 -2.97
CA ASN A 143 9.80 13.77 -4.05
C ASN A 143 8.71 14.10 -5.09
N ALA A 144 7.78 13.17 -5.34
CA ALA A 144 6.65 13.43 -6.22
C ALA A 144 5.69 14.46 -5.61
N LEU A 145 5.36 14.35 -4.32
CA LEU A 145 4.58 15.37 -3.61
C LEU A 145 5.22 16.76 -3.73
N ALA A 146 6.52 16.85 -3.47
CA ALA A 146 7.28 18.10 -3.58
C ALA A 146 7.22 18.68 -5.01
N LEU A 147 7.39 17.84 -6.04
CA LEU A 147 7.24 18.24 -7.44
C LEU A 147 5.82 18.74 -7.77
N GLU A 148 4.81 18.19 -7.10
CA GLU A 148 3.41 18.59 -7.26
C GLU A 148 3.02 19.84 -6.46
N GLY A 149 3.93 20.39 -5.64
CA GLY A 149 3.63 21.47 -4.70
C GLY A 149 2.72 21.04 -3.55
N ILE A 150 2.67 19.74 -3.26
CA ILE A 150 1.85 19.15 -2.20
C ILE A 150 2.75 18.91 -0.98
N LYS A 151 2.31 19.37 0.19
CA LYS A 151 3.02 19.10 1.45
C LYS A 151 2.75 17.66 1.90
N LEU A 152 3.81 16.95 2.28
CA LEU A 152 3.68 15.68 3.00
C LEU A 152 3.08 15.95 4.38
N GLU A 153 2.01 15.24 4.71
CA GLU A 153 1.31 15.33 5.99
C GLU A 153 1.34 13.98 6.71
N GLY A 154 1.35 14.01 8.05
CA GLY A 154 1.48 12.80 8.86
C GLY A 154 2.93 12.34 9.01
N ILE A 155 3.09 11.08 9.36
CA ILE A 155 4.40 10.44 9.58
C ILE A 155 4.76 9.66 8.31
N HIS A 156 5.90 9.98 7.70
CA HIS A 156 6.39 9.22 6.55
C HIS A 156 6.77 7.79 7.01
N HIS A 157 6.48 6.78 6.18
CA HIS A 157 6.56 5.34 6.53
C HIS A 157 5.56 4.90 7.60
N ARG A 158 4.43 5.61 7.68
CA ARG A 158 3.22 5.12 8.34
C ARG A 158 2.22 4.81 7.24
N GLY A 159 1.79 3.55 7.11
CA GLY A 159 1.04 3.10 5.93
C GLY A 159 -0.20 3.95 5.66
N ILE A 160 -0.98 4.31 6.69
CA ILE A 160 -2.18 5.14 6.48
C ILE A 160 -1.86 6.59 6.04
N ASP A 161 -0.79 7.18 6.56
CA ASP A 161 -0.40 8.55 6.20
C ASP A 161 0.20 8.59 4.80
N ASP A 162 1.03 7.60 4.44
CA ASP A 162 1.57 7.48 3.09
C ASP A 162 0.44 7.22 2.08
N ALA A 163 -0.55 6.37 2.39
CA ALA A 163 -1.74 6.18 1.56
C ALA A 163 -2.53 7.50 1.37
N ARG A 164 -2.74 8.30 2.43
CA ARG A 164 -3.40 9.62 2.33
C ARG A 164 -2.63 10.57 1.41
N ASN A 165 -1.29 10.56 1.48
CA ASN A 165 -0.47 11.40 0.63
C ASN A 165 -0.48 10.93 -0.84
N ILE A 166 -0.42 9.61 -1.08
CA ILE A 166 -0.56 9.04 -2.42
C ILE A 166 -1.94 9.42 -3.00
N ALA A 167 -3.00 9.39 -2.19
CA ALA A 167 -4.35 9.76 -2.61
C ALA A 167 -4.44 11.21 -3.12
N LYS A 168 -3.66 12.15 -2.56
CA LYS A 168 -3.60 13.54 -3.06
C LYS A 168 -3.08 13.60 -4.50
N ILE A 169 -2.01 12.86 -4.80
CA ILE A 169 -1.48 12.75 -6.17
C ILE A 169 -2.51 12.04 -7.06
N PHE A 170 -3.09 10.95 -6.57
CA PHE A 170 -4.10 10.19 -7.30
C PHE A 170 -5.28 11.06 -7.72
N ILE A 171 -5.89 11.82 -6.80
CA ILE A 171 -7.02 12.71 -7.06
C ILE A 171 -6.63 13.83 -8.05
N LYS A 172 -5.42 14.40 -7.91
CA LYS A 172 -4.93 15.45 -8.83
C LYS A 172 -4.90 15.01 -10.29
N TYR A 173 -4.63 13.73 -10.54
CA TYR A 173 -4.50 13.14 -11.88
C TYR A 173 -5.61 12.14 -12.20
N PHE A 174 -6.74 12.20 -11.50
CA PHE A 174 -7.79 11.17 -11.53
C PHE A 174 -8.21 10.73 -12.93
N ASP A 175 -8.47 11.70 -13.83
CA ASP A 175 -8.94 11.45 -15.19
C ASP A 175 -7.81 11.01 -16.16
N GLN A 176 -6.55 10.97 -15.70
CA GLN A 176 -5.36 10.71 -16.53
C GLN A 176 -4.74 9.33 -16.27
N TRP A 177 -5.15 8.65 -15.20
CA TRP A 177 -4.68 7.29 -14.90
C TRP A 177 -5.16 6.29 -15.94
N LYS A 178 -4.25 5.39 -16.33
CA LYS A 178 -4.56 4.27 -17.22
C LYS A 178 -4.79 3.02 -16.39
N TYR A 179 -6.00 2.50 -16.53
CA TYR A 179 -6.47 1.30 -15.84
C TYR A 179 -6.39 0.10 -16.79
N LEU A 180 -5.20 -0.50 -16.88
CA LEU A 180 -4.94 -1.64 -17.75
C LEU A 180 -4.68 -2.86 -16.88
N SER A 181 -5.49 -3.90 -17.02
CA SER A 181 -5.13 -5.22 -16.49
C SER A 181 -3.98 -5.78 -17.32
N PRO A 182 -3.02 -6.49 -16.72
CA PRO A 182 -2.08 -7.28 -17.51
C PRO A 182 -2.90 -8.17 -18.45
N GLN A 183 -2.67 -8.05 -19.76
CA GLN A 183 -3.13 -9.09 -20.68
C GLN A 183 -2.31 -10.33 -20.34
N ASN A 184 -2.98 -11.43 -20.03
CA ASN A 184 -2.35 -12.75 -19.86
C ASN A 184 -1.45 -13.08 -21.04
#